data_AF-A0A2S7QQ18-F1
#
_entry.id   AF-A0A2S7QQ18-F1
#
_cell.length_a   1.000
_cell.length_b   1.000
_cell.length_c   1.000
_cell.angle_alpha   90.00
_cell.angle_beta   90.00
_cell.angle_gamma   90.00
#
_symmetry.space_group_name_H-M   'P 1'
#
loop_
_entity.id
_entity.type
_entity.pdbx_description
1 polymer ?
#
loop_
_entity_poly.entity_id
_entity_poly.type
_entity_poly.pdbx_seq_one_letter_code
_entity_poly.pdbx_strand_id
1 'polypeptide(L)'
;MEPIFALGGAYLCLFDPAQFLIRTAPASIYSDRPYATTPAIDFLAADVGALYFLFAINEGITLRLTRDYSVWKSVVAAMLVCDFGHLWGIYSVAPEQSLDFVRWTNEEWFNYLILIFGVVLRAAFLMGIGNKR
;
A
#
# COMPACT_ATOMS: atom_id res chain seq x y z
N MET A 1 2.73 -3.54 12.86
CA MET A 1 2.41 -2.74 11.66
C MET A 1 1.27 -1.82 12.03
N GLU A 2 1.32 -0.58 11.56
CA GLU A 2 0.54 0.53 12.12
C GLU A 2 -0.80 0.68 11.37
N PRO A 3 -1.93 0.25 11.98
CA PRO A 3 -3.23 0.24 11.30
C PRO A 3 -3.74 1.64 10.92
N ILE A 4 -3.19 2.69 11.53
CA ILE A 4 -3.56 4.08 11.27
C ILE A 4 -3.23 4.48 9.82
N PHE A 5 -2.09 4.04 9.28
CA PHE A 5 -1.72 4.36 7.90
C PHE A 5 -2.65 3.69 6.89
N ALA A 6 -3.01 2.43 7.13
CA ALA A 6 -3.98 1.72 6.31
C ALA A 6 -5.37 2.38 6.37
N LEU A 7 -5.82 2.81 7.56
CA LEU A 7 -7.07 3.57 7.69
C LEU A 7 -7.03 4.91 6.95
N GLY A 8 -5.89 5.62 6.99
CA GLY A 8 -5.70 6.85 6.22
C GLY A 8 -5.79 6.62 4.71
N GLY A 9 -5.15 5.56 4.21
CA GLY A 9 -5.28 5.14 2.82
C GLY A 9 -6.73 4.80 2.44
N ALA A 10 -7.44 4.04 3.29
CA ALA A 10 -8.84 3.69 3.07
C ALA A 10 -9.74 4.92 3.03
N TYR A 11 -9.49 5.90 3.91
CA TYR A 11 -10.23 7.17 3.90
C TYR A 11 -10.05 7.93 2.58
N LEU A 12 -8.80 8.08 2.11
CA LEU A 12 -8.55 8.75 0.83
C LEU A 12 -9.22 8.01 -0.32
N CYS A 13 -9.09 6.68 -0.38
CA CYS A 13 -9.72 5.86 -1.42
C CYS A 13 -11.24 6.07 -1.54
N LEU A 14 -11.94 6.21 -0.41
CA LEU A 14 -13.40 6.28 -0.37
C LEU A 14 -13.98 7.68 -0.46
N PHE A 15 -13.26 8.67 0.07
CA PHE A 15 -13.78 10.03 0.23
C PHE A 15 -13.04 11.05 -0.63
N ASP A 16 -11.82 10.75 -1.10
CA ASP A 16 -11.03 11.63 -1.96
C ASP A 16 -10.13 10.81 -2.93
N PRO A 17 -10.74 10.06 -3.88
CA PRO A 17 -10.00 9.18 -4.79
C PRO A 17 -9.03 9.95 -5.69
N ALA A 18 -9.29 11.24 -5.95
CA ALA A 18 -8.37 12.10 -6.67
C ALA A 18 -7.07 12.33 -5.89
N GLN A 19 -7.15 12.68 -4.60
CA GLN A 19 -5.97 12.80 -3.74
C GLN A 19 -5.29 11.45 -3.53
N PHE A 20 -6.04 10.35 -3.42
CA PHE A 20 -5.45 9.02 -3.36
C PHE A 20 -4.55 8.75 -4.56
N LEU A 21 -5.01 9.00 -5.79
CA LEU A 21 -4.23 8.77 -7.00
C LEU A 21 -3.02 9.70 -7.09
N ILE A 22 -3.19 11.00 -6.82
CA ILE A 22 -2.07 11.96 -6.82
C ILE A 22 -0.94 11.50 -5.90
N ARG A 23 -1.27 10.85 -4.79
CA ARG A 23 -0.31 10.39 -3.78
C ARG A 23 0.28 9.02 -4.07
N THR A 24 -0.38 8.18 -4.87
CA THR A 24 0.00 6.75 -4.98
C THR A 24 0.31 6.29 -6.40
N ALA A 25 -0.24 6.94 -7.41
CA ALA A 25 0.06 6.66 -8.80
C ALA A 25 1.42 7.27 -9.21
N PRO A 26 2.03 6.80 -10.31
CA PRO A 26 3.15 7.50 -10.95
C PRO A 26 2.74 8.84 -11.59
N ALA A 27 3.57 9.87 -11.46
CA ALA A 27 3.29 11.22 -11.97
C ALA A 27 3.03 11.27 -13.48
N SER A 28 3.58 10.32 -14.24
CA SER A 28 3.35 10.18 -15.67
C SER A 28 1.89 9.89 -16.05
N ILE A 29 1.07 9.35 -15.15
CA ILE A 29 -0.32 8.96 -15.45
C ILE A 29 -1.37 9.91 -14.85
N TYR A 30 -0.97 10.91 -14.08
CA TYR A 30 -1.85 11.97 -13.56
C TYR A 30 -1.29 13.37 -13.88
N SER A 31 -0.98 13.63 -15.15
CA SER A 31 -0.31 14.86 -15.58
C SER A 31 -1.15 16.14 -15.46
N ASP A 32 -2.48 16.03 -15.36
CA ASP A 32 -3.37 17.20 -15.35
C ASP A 32 -3.94 17.47 -13.96
N ARG A 33 -3.64 18.65 -13.41
CA ARG A 33 -4.31 19.19 -12.22
C ARG A 33 -5.29 20.29 -12.62
N PRO A 34 -6.55 20.28 -12.15
CA PRO A 34 -7.14 19.31 -11.22
C PRO A 34 -7.45 17.96 -11.89
N TYR A 35 -7.06 16.86 -11.23
CA TYR A 35 -7.35 15.52 -11.72
C TYR A 35 -8.80 15.17 -11.39
N ALA A 36 -9.63 15.01 -12.40
CA ALA A 36 -11.00 14.53 -12.24
C ALA A 36 -11.03 13.00 -12.37
N THR A 37 -11.61 12.33 -11.38
CA THR A 37 -11.82 10.88 -11.44
C THR A 37 -12.99 10.52 -12.35
N THR A 38 -12.98 9.28 -12.85
CA THR A 38 -14.11 8.69 -13.57
C THR A 38 -14.85 7.73 -12.64
N PRO A 39 -16.12 7.40 -12.88
CA PRO A 39 -16.83 6.41 -12.06
C PRO A 39 -16.12 5.04 -11.98
N ALA A 40 -15.38 4.65 -13.02
CA ALA A 40 -14.56 3.45 -13.02
C ALA A 40 -13.38 3.55 -12.06
N ILE A 41 -12.73 4.72 -12.00
CA ILE A 41 -11.66 5.00 -11.06
C ILE A 41 -12.20 5.05 -9.63
N ASP A 42 -13.34 5.68 -9.39
CA ASP A 42 -13.95 5.75 -8.06
C ASP A 42 -14.31 4.34 -7.56
N PHE A 43 -14.84 3.48 -8.43
CA PHE A 43 -15.10 2.08 -8.12
C PHE A 43 -13.82 1.32 -7.75
N LEU A 44 -12.77 1.42 -8.58
CA LEU A 44 -11.49 0.75 -8.30
C LEU A 44 -10.79 1.30 -7.05
N ALA A 45 -10.89 2.61 -6.80
CA ALA A 45 -10.38 3.22 -5.58
C ALA A 45 -11.13 2.69 -4.36
N ALA A 46 -12.46 2.55 -4.42
CA ALA A 46 -13.25 1.94 -3.36
C ALA A 46 -12.84 0.49 -3.07
N ASP A 47 -12.58 -0.31 -4.10
CA ASP A 47 -12.05 -1.67 -3.96
C ASP A 47 -10.69 -1.65 -3.23
N VAL A 48 -9.76 -0.79 -3.64
CA VAL A 48 -8.46 -0.62 -2.94
C VAL A 48 -8.66 -0.15 -1.50
N GLY A 49 -9.62 0.74 -1.24
CA GLY A 49 -9.99 1.18 0.10
C GLY A 49 -10.48 0.02 0.98
N ALA A 50 -11.24 -0.92 0.42
CA ALA A 50 -11.65 -2.14 1.11
C ALA A 50 -10.46 -3.04 1.46
N LEU A 51 -9.45 -3.16 0.57
CA LEU A 51 -8.19 -3.85 0.88
C LEU A 51 -7.43 -3.17 2.03
N TYR A 52 -7.40 -1.83 2.08
CA TYR A 52 -6.77 -1.12 3.19
C TYR A 52 -7.53 -1.27 4.51
N PHE A 53 -8.86 -1.35 4.50
CA PHE A 53 -9.61 -1.75 5.69
C PHE A 53 -9.28 -3.17 6.13
N LEU A 54 -9.14 -4.11 5.19
CA LEU A 54 -8.72 -5.48 5.50
C LEU A 54 -7.34 -5.50 6.18
N PHE A 55 -6.39 -4.69 5.73
CA PHE A 55 -5.09 -4.52 6.39
C PHE A 55 -5.26 -3.96 7.81
N ALA A 56 -5.99 -2.87 7.97
CA ALA A 56 -6.20 -2.22 9.26
C ALA A 56 -6.85 -3.17 10.29
N ILE A 57 -7.84 -3.96 9.87
CA ILE A 57 -8.52 -4.95 10.72
C ILE A 57 -7.57 -6.10 11.07
N ASN A 58 -6.82 -6.64 10.11
CA ASN A 58 -5.88 -7.72 10.38
C ASN A 58 -4.79 -7.27 11.36
N GLU A 59 -4.20 -6.10 11.16
CA GLU A 59 -3.14 -5.56 12.02
C GLU A 59 -3.67 -5.08 13.39
N GLY A 60 -4.84 -4.43 13.39
CA GLY A 60 -5.44 -3.83 14.59
C GLY A 60 -6.22 -4.80 15.46
N ILE A 61 -6.78 -5.85 14.88
CA ILE A 61 -7.69 -6.79 15.55
C ILE A 61 -7.16 -8.22 15.44
N THR A 62 -7.17 -8.81 14.24
CA THR A 62 -6.90 -10.26 14.05
C THR A 62 -5.60 -10.71 14.71
N LEU A 63 -4.50 -10.01 14.43
CA LEU A 63 -3.19 -10.36 14.98
C LEU A 63 -3.13 -10.13 16.50
N ARG A 64 -3.94 -9.24 17.07
CA ARG A 64 -4.00 -9.02 18.52
C ARG A 64 -4.80 -10.10 19.27
N LEU A 65 -5.64 -10.85 18.57
CA LEU A 65 -6.46 -11.90 19.17
C LEU A 65 -5.71 -13.22 19.37
N THR A 66 -4.52 -13.38 18.80
CA THR A 66 -3.74 -14.62 18.89
C THR A 66 -2.26 -14.37 19.13
N ARG A 67 -1.61 -15.29 19.84
CA ARG A 67 -0.16 -15.35 19.99
C ARG A 67 0.49 -16.44 19.14
N ASP A 68 -0.30 -17.16 18.36
CA ASP A 68 0.22 -18.19 17.47
C ASP A 68 0.98 -17.54 16.31
N TYR A 69 2.30 -17.69 16.33
CA TYR A 69 3.19 -17.13 15.33
C TYR A 69 2.92 -17.67 13.91
N SER A 70 2.32 -18.85 13.77
CA SER A 70 1.94 -19.40 12.48
C SER A 70 0.81 -18.60 11.83
N VAL A 71 -0.17 -18.16 12.63
CA VAL A 71 -1.25 -17.27 12.17
C VAL A 71 -0.67 -15.91 11.77
N TRP A 72 0.22 -15.37 12.59
CA TRP A 72 0.90 -14.10 12.27
C TRP A 72 1.65 -14.18 10.95
N LYS A 73 2.47 -15.22 10.73
CA LYS A 73 3.18 -15.41 9.47
C LYS A 73 2.23 -15.55 8.29
N SER A 74 1.14 -16.28 8.43
CA SER A 74 0.16 -16.45 7.34
C SER A 74 -0.45 -15.11 6.91
N VAL A 75 -0.92 -14.33 7.87
CA VAL A 75 -1.55 -13.02 7.60
C VAL A 75 -0.52 -12.02 7.07
N VAL A 76 0.68 -11.98 7.63
CA VAL A 76 1.76 -11.10 7.14
C VAL A 76 2.22 -11.50 5.73
N ALA A 77 2.27 -12.78 5.41
CA ALA A 77 2.57 -13.25 4.05
C ALA A 77 1.49 -12.82 3.04
N ALA A 78 0.21 -12.90 3.40
CA ALA A 78 -0.87 -12.41 2.55
C ALA A 78 -0.77 -10.90 2.29
N MET A 79 -0.43 -10.11 3.32
CA MET A 79 -0.20 -8.67 3.15
C MET A 79 1.02 -8.38 2.27
N LEU A 80 2.11 -9.14 2.42
CA LEU A 80 3.29 -9.02 1.57
C LEU A 80 2.97 -9.29 0.08
N VAL A 81 2.12 -10.26 -0.22
CA VAL A 81 1.65 -10.52 -1.59
C VAL A 81 0.89 -9.31 -2.14
N CYS A 82 0.03 -8.69 -1.32
CA CYS A 82 -0.69 -7.47 -1.71
C CYS A 82 0.26 -6.27 -1.92
N ASP A 83 1.30 -6.12 -1.11
CA ASP A 83 2.31 -5.07 -1.33
C ASP A 83 3.03 -5.25 -2.69
N PHE A 84 3.37 -6.48 -3.06
CA PHE A 84 3.91 -6.76 -4.39
C PHE A 84 2.91 -6.44 -5.50
N GLY A 85 1.61 -6.62 -5.25
CA GLY A 85 0.55 -6.17 -6.15
C GLY A 85 0.57 -4.66 -6.39
N HIS A 86 0.76 -3.85 -5.33
CA HIS A 86 0.91 -2.39 -5.47
C HIS A 86 2.16 -2.00 -6.26
N LEU A 87 3.31 -2.62 -5.96
CA LEU A 87 4.55 -2.38 -6.71
C LEU A 87 4.41 -2.77 -8.19
N TRP A 88 3.75 -3.91 -8.46
CA TRP A 88 3.47 -4.34 -9.82
C TRP A 88 2.55 -3.36 -10.55
N GLY A 89 1.52 -2.84 -9.87
CA GLY A 89 0.65 -1.79 -10.41
C GLY A 89 1.44 -0.59 -10.91
N ILE A 90 2.32 -0.04 -10.07
CA ILE A 90 3.23 1.05 -10.42
C ILE A 90 4.12 0.69 -11.62
N TYR A 91 4.78 -0.48 -11.57
CA TYR A 91 5.68 -0.92 -12.62
C TYR A 91 4.97 -1.14 -13.97
N SER A 92 3.75 -1.68 -13.95
CA SER A 92 3.00 -2.02 -15.16
C SER A 92 2.61 -0.80 -16.00
N VAL A 93 2.40 0.35 -15.36
CA VAL A 93 1.98 1.59 -16.04
C VAL A 93 3.15 2.54 -16.29
N ALA A 94 4.23 2.44 -15.50
CA ALA A 94 5.39 3.33 -15.61
C ALA A 94 6.71 2.58 -15.33
N PRO A 95 7.12 1.60 -16.16
CA PRO A 95 8.25 0.73 -15.88
C PRO A 95 9.60 1.48 -15.83
N GLU A 96 9.82 2.43 -16.74
CA GLU A 96 11.07 3.22 -16.76
C GLU A 96 11.13 4.19 -15.57
N GLN A 97 10.05 4.94 -15.31
CA GLN A 97 9.98 5.90 -14.21
C GLN A 97 10.03 5.22 -12.84
N SER A 98 9.39 4.05 -12.68
CA SER A 98 9.39 3.30 -11.43
C SER A 98 10.77 2.77 -11.03
N LEU A 99 11.74 2.75 -11.95
CA LEU A 99 13.13 2.35 -11.68
C LEU A 99 14.09 3.55 -11.66
N ASP A 100 13.70 4.70 -12.22
CA ASP A 100 14.51 5.92 -12.24
C ASP A 100 14.26 6.78 -10.99
N PHE A 101 14.87 6.35 -9.87
CA PHE A 101 14.76 7.03 -8.58
C PHE A 101 15.23 8.48 -8.59
N VAL A 102 16.07 8.89 -9.55
CA VAL A 102 16.53 10.29 -9.65
C VAL A 102 15.40 11.22 -10.10
N ARG A 103 14.43 10.69 -10.85
CA ARG A 103 13.33 11.47 -11.44
C ARG A 103 12.03 11.42 -10.63
N TRP A 104 12.02 10.72 -9.50
CA TRP A 104 10.84 10.67 -8.65
C TRP A 104 10.51 12.05 -8.09
N THR A 105 9.23 12.40 -8.19
CA THR A 105 8.64 13.54 -7.49
C THR A 105 8.63 13.30 -5.98
N ASN A 106 8.40 14.35 -5.19
CA ASN A 106 8.33 14.24 -3.73
C ASN A 106 7.23 13.26 -3.26
N GLU A 107 6.09 13.22 -3.96
CA GLU A 107 4.99 12.28 -3.67
C GLU A 107 5.40 10.84 -3.97
N GLU A 108 6.08 10.60 -5.10
CA GLU A 108 6.59 9.27 -5.46
C GLU A 108 7.65 8.79 -4.48
N TRP A 109 8.59 9.66 -4.08
CA TRP A 109 9.54 9.34 -3.02
C TRP A 109 8.82 8.90 -1.73
N PHE A 110 7.84 9.68 -1.27
CA PHE A 110 7.12 9.35 -0.04
C PHE A 110 6.36 8.03 -0.14
N ASN A 111 5.58 7.85 -1.22
CA ASN A 111 4.78 6.66 -1.44
C ASN A 111 5.64 5.40 -1.60
N TYR A 112 6.65 5.44 -2.46
CA TYR A 112 7.49 4.28 -2.74
C TYR A 112 8.35 3.91 -1.53
N LEU A 113 8.86 4.88 -0.77
CA LEU A 113 9.60 4.58 0.46
C LEU A 113 8.73 3.89 1.51
N ILE A 114 7.51 4.37 1.74
CA ILE A 114 6.59 3.73 2.69
C ILE A 114 6.24 2.31 2.23
N LEU A 115 5.95 2.13 0.94
CA LEU A 115 5.61 0.83 0.38
C LEU A 115 6.79 -0.16 0.48
N ILE A 116 7.99 0.25 0.04
CA ILE A 116 9.22 -0.56 0.14
C ILE A 116 9.55 -0.86 1.60
N PHE A 117 9.41 0.11 2.50
CA PHE A 117 9.61 -0.10 3.93
C PHE A 117 8.64 -1.14 4.50
N GLY A 118 7.36 -1.08 4.12
CA GLY A 118 6.36 -2.09 4.47
C GLY A 118 6.76 -3.49 3.99
N VAL A 119 7.14 -3.62 2.72
CA VAL A 119 7.63 -4.88 2.13
C VAL A 119 8.82 -5.43 2.91
N VAL A 120 9.82 -4.60 3.19
CA VAL A 120 11.04 -5.00 3.92
C VAL A 120 10.70 -5.46 5.33
N LEU A 121 9.86 -4.73 6.06
CA LEU A 121 9.44 -5.11 7.40
C LEU A 121 8.68 -6.44 7.42
N ARG A 122 7.75 -6.63 6.48
CA ARG A 122 6.97 -7.87 6.36
C ARG A 122 7.87 -9.05 5.99
N ALA A 123 8.77 -8.87 5.03
CA ALA A 123 9.74 -9.89 4.66
C ALA A 123 10.68 -10.25 5.83
N ALA A 124 11.21 -9.24 6.54
CA ALA A 124 12.05 -9.44 7.72
C ALA A 124 11.32 -10.23 8.81
N PHE A 125 10.06 -9.89 9.09
CA PHE A 125 9.22 -10.63 10.04
C PHE A 125 9.05 -12.10 9.62
N LEU A 126 8.75 -12.37 8.34
CA LEU A 126 8.58 -13.73 7.83
C LEU A 126 9.87 -14.55 7.88
N MET A 127 11.01 -13.91 7.72
CA MET A 127 12.34 -14.52 7.92
C MET A 127 12.71 -14.74 9.40
N GLY A 128 11.86 -14.30 10.34
CA GLY A 128 12.08 -14.44 11.77
C GLY A 128 13.01 -13.37 12.37
N ILE A 129 13.34 -12.31 11.62
CA ILE A 129 14.16 -11.20 12.11
C ILE A 129 13.36 -10.39 13.14
N GLY A 130 13.96 -10.09 14.28
CA GLY A 130 13.32 -9.33 15.37
C GLY A 130 12.46 -10.17 16.31
N ASN A 131 12.29 -11.47 16.04
CA ASN A 131 11.64 -12.38 16.97
C ASN A 131 12.66 -12.82 18.04
N LYS A 132 12.59 -12.25 19.25
CA LYS A 132 13.27 -12.83 20.40
C LYS A 132 12.52 -14.11 20.76
N ARG A 133 13.18 -15.25 20.60
CA ARG A 133 12.65 -16.55 21.06
C ARG A 133 12.26 -16.48 22.53
#